data_AF-A0A8E6L760-F1
#
_entry.id   AF-A0A8E6L760-F1
#
_cell.length_a   1.000
_cell.length_b   1.000
_cell.length_c   1.000
_cell.angle_alpha   90.00
_cell.angle_beta   90.00
_cell.angle_gamma   90.00
#
_symmetry.space_group_name_H-M   'P 1'
#
loop_
_entity.id
_entity.type
_entity.pdbx_description
1 polymer ?
#
loop_
_entity_poly.entity_id
_entity_poly.type
_entity_poly.pdbx_seq_one_letter_code
_entity_poly.pdbx_strand_id
1 'polypeptide(L)' 'MLYENAQDASDTVMVCVTHVEKMPLSVVAARLNKSAEWPDTEMLEGMREHYPSIKMDSEVVVIHHLPPDA' A
#
# COMPACT_ATOMS: atom_id res chain seq x y z
N MET A 1 -1.17 -12.89 7.48
CA MET A 1 -1.27 -11.73 8.38
C MET A 1 -2.67 -11.17 8.23
N LEU A 2 -3.38 -10.94 9.34
CA LEU A 2 -4.71 -10.33 9.34
C LEU A 2 -4.54 -8.84 9.63
N TYR A 3 -5.17 -7.97 8.84
CA TYR A 3 -5.25 -6.54 9.08
C TYR A 3 -6.71 -6.19 9.38
N GLU A 4 -6.96 -5.60 10.54
CA GLU A 4 -8.30 -5.27 11.03
C GLU A 4 -8.47 -3.74 11.06
N ASN A 5 -9.65 -3.25 10.68
CA ASN A 5 -9.98 -1.84 10.79
C ASN A 5 -10.06 -1.46 12.28
N ALA A 6 -9.23 -0.50 12.70
CA ALA A 6 -9.11 -0.10 14.10
C ALA A 6 -10.32 0.69 14.63
N GLN A 7 -11.17 1.23 13.75
CA GLN A 7 -12.36 2.00 14.12
C GLN A 7 -13.62 1.14 14.20
N ASP A 8 -13.76 0.16 13.31
CA ASP A 8 -14.88 -0.79 13.31
C ASP A 8 -14.43 -2.18 12.88
N ALA A 9 -14.43 -3.14 13.81
CA ALA A 9 -14.02 -4.52 13.53
C ALA A 9 -15.03 -5.30 12.68
N SER A 10 -16.26 -4.79 12.51
CA SER A 10 -17.26 -5.39 11.61
C SER A 10 -17.04 -4.95 10.17
N ASP A 11 -16.37 -3.82 9.94
CA ASP A 11 -15.88 -3.33 8.65
C ASP A 11 -14.55 -3.99 8.28
N THR A 12 -14.57 -5.31 8.16
CA THR A 12 -13.40 -6.12 7.80
C THR A 12 -13.68 -6.95 6.56
N VAL A 13 -12.65 -7.09 5.72
CA VAL A 13 -12.70 -7.91 4.51
C VAL A 13 -11.51 -8.86 4.48
N MET A 14 -11.78 -10.14 4.25
CA MET A 14 -10.73 -11.16 4.16
C MET A 14 -10.28 -11.29 2.72
N VAL A 15 -8.97 -11.12 2.48
CA VAL A 15 -8.36 -11.24 1.15
C VAL A 15 -7.27 -12.30 1.13
N CYS A 16 -7.11 -12.98 -0.01
CA CYS A 16 -6.04 -13.95 -0.21
C CYS A 16 -4.78 -13.25 -0.74
N VAL A 17 -3.76 -13.13 0.11
CA VAL A 17 -2.46 -12.57 -0.29
C VAL A 17 -1.73 -13.57 -1.20
N THR A 18 -1.33 -13.11 -2.38
CA THR A 18 -0.65 -13.93 -3.39
C THR A 18 0.84 -13.64 -3.45
N HIS A 19 1.25 -12.42 -3.13
CA HIS A 19 2.66 -12.02 -3.15
C HIS A 19 2.94 -10.88 -2.18
N VAL A 20 4.14 -10.86 -1.62
CA VAL A 20 4.62 -9.79 -0.75
C VAL A 20 6.04 -9.44 -1.18
N GLU A 21 6.26 -8.17 -1.49
CA GLU A 21 7.58 -7.68 -1.90
C GLU A 21 7.96 -6.42 -1.12
N LYS A 22 9.27 -6.26 -0.91
CA LYS A 22 9.85 -5.10 -0.23
C LYS A 22 10.60 -4.25 -1.25
N MET A 23 10.36 -2.94 -1.22
CA MET A 23 11.06 -2.02 -2.11
C MET A 23 11.02 -0.58 -1.57
N PRO A 24 11.87 0.32 -2.05
CA PRO A 24 11.74 1.76 -1.78
C PRO A 24 10.41 2.31 -2.29
N LEU A 25 9.82 3.28 -1.58
CA LEU A 25 8.56 3.93 -2.00
C LEU A 25 8.64 4.50 -3.42
N SER A 26 9.78 5.08 -3.79
CA SER A 26 10.03 5.69 -5.10
C SER A 26 9.88 4.74 -6.30
N VAL A 27 10.03 3.42 -6.11
CA VAL A 27 9.89 2.45 -7.20
C VAL A 27 8.50 1.81 -7.25
N VAL A 28 7.66 1.99 -6.23
CA VAL A 28 6.35 1.33 -6.15
C VAL A 28 5.44 1.72 -7.31
N ALA A 29 5.31 3.02 -7.59
CA ALA A 29 4.44 3.50 -8.67
C ALA A 29 4.88 2.94 -10.03
N ALA A 30 6.18 2.87 -10.29
CA ALA A 30 6.73 2.27 -11.50
C ALA A 30 6.49 0.76 -11.56
N ARG A 31 6.66 0.05 -10.44
CA ARG A 31 6.44 -1.41 -10.36
C ARG A 31 4.99 -1.80 -10.60
N LEU A 32 4.05 -0.94 -10.18
CA LEU A 32 2.61 -1.15 -10.41
C LEU A 32 2.13 -0.59 -11.75
N ASN A 33 3.02 -0.03 -12.59
CA ASN A 33 2.67 0.70 -13.82
C ASN A 33 1.67 1.85 -13.60
N LYS A 34 1.74 2.48 -12.43
CA LYS A 34 0.86 3.58 -11.98
C LYS A 34 1.56 4.93 -11.89
N SER A 35 2.78 5.08 -12.42
CA SER A 35 3.53 6.35 -12.35
C SER A 35 2.79 7.56 -12.92
N ALA A 36 1.85 7.36 -13.85
CA ALA A 36 1.00 8.44 -14.38
C ALA A 36 -0.15 8.82 -13.44
N GLU A 37 -0.67 7.86 -12.67
CA GLU A 37 -1.77 8.06 -11.72
C GLU A 37 -1.23 8.58 -10.37
N TRP A 38 -0.05 8.08 -9.96
CA TRP A 38 0.58 8.35 -8.68
C TRP A 38 2.02 8.85 -8.93
N PRO A 39 2.19 10.11 -9.37
CA PRO A 39 3.51 10.71 -9.38
C PRO A 39 4.09 10.79 -7.97
N ASP A 40 5.42 10.83 -7.85
CA ASP A 40 6.12 10.74 -6.55
C ASP A 40 5.57 11.70 -5.50
N THR A 41 5.28 12.96 -5.87
CA THR A 41 4.72 13.95 -4.95
C THR A 41 3.37 13.51 -4.37
N GLU A 42 2.42 13.10 -5.22
CA GLU A 42 1.09 12.65 -4.80
C GLU A 42 1.19 11.38 -3.94
N MET A 43 2.05 10.45 -4.34
CA MET A 43 2.30 9.22 -3.59
C MET A 43 2.88 9.51 -2.21
N LEU A 44 3.84 10.44 -2.10
CA LEU A 44 4.44 10.83 -0.84
C LEU A 44 3.43 11.51 0.07
N GLU A 45 2.66 12.45 -0.46
CA GLU A 45 1.66 13.20 0.31
C GLU A 45 0.59 12.26 0.86
N GLY A 46 0.04 11.36 0.04
CA GLY A 46 -0.93 10.36 0.48
C GLY A 46 -0.38 9.43 1.57
N MET A 47 0.88 9.00 1.45
CA MET A 47 1.49 8.18 2.49
C MET A 47 1.76 8.93 3.80
N ARG A 48 2.06 10.23 3.73
CA ARG A 48 2.35 11.05 4.91
C ARG A 48 1.13 11.32 5.78
N GLU A 49 -0.07 11.17 5.25
CA GLU A 49 -1.31 11.22 6.04
C GLU A 49 -1.33 10.13 7.14
N HIS A 50 -0.79 8.95 6.84
CA HIS A 50 -0.74 7.82 7.77
C HIS A 50 0.65 7.59 8.37
N TYR A 51 1.71 7.98 7.65
CA TYR A 51 3.11 7.75 8.03
C TYR A 51 3.90 9.06 7.90
N PRO A 52 3.82 9.99 8.87
CA PRO A 52 4.32 11.37 8.74
C PRO A 52 5.82 11.49 8.39
N SER A 53 6.61 10.50 8.82
CA SER A 53 8.07 10.44 8.68
C SER A 53 8.54 9.66 7.44
N ILE A 54 7.61 9.15 6.61
CA ILE A 54 7.96 8.39 5.40
C ILE A 54 8.66 9.28 4.38
N LYS A 55 9.62 8.70 3.67
CA LYS A 55 10.38 9.34 2.58
C LYS A 55 10.34 8.48 1.34
N MET A 56 10.72 9.05 0.21
CA MET A 56 10.79 8.31 -1.06
C MET A 56 11.80 7.15 -1.06
N ASP A 57 12.86 7.25 -0.25
CA ASP A 57 13.83 6.19 -0.05
C ASP A 57 13.43 5.17 1.02
N SER A 58 12.32 5.38 1.74
CA SER A 58 11.88 4.47 2.79
C SER A 58 11.49 3.10 2.23
N GLU A 59 11.92 2.04 2.91
CA GLU A 59 11.49 0.67 2.59
C GLU A 59 10.01 0.51 2.93
N VAL A 60 9.22 0.10 1.93
CA VAL A 60 7.81 -0.23 2.08
C VAL A 60 7.56 -1.67 1.64
N VAL A 61 6.45 -2.22 2.13
CA VAL A 61 5.99 -3.57 1.78
C VAL A 61 4.77 -3.44 0.88
N VAL A 62 4.87 -3.97 -0.33
CA VAL A 62 3.74 -4.06 -1.27
C VAL A 62 3.13 -5.45 -1.13
N ILE A 63 1.83 -5.48 -0.82
CA ILE A 63 1.05 -6.70 -0.62
C ILE A 63 0.11 -6.85 -1.82
N HIS A 64 0.32 -7.89 -2.61
CA HIS A 64 -0.58 -8.27 -3.68
C HIS A 64 -1.59 -9.28 -3.16
N HIS A 65 -2.87 -9.06 -3.44
CA HIS A 65 -3.93 -9.96 -3.02
C HIS A 65 -4.97 -10.11 -4.13
N LEU A 66 -5.70 -11.22 -4.08
CA LEU A 66 -6.90 -11.38 -4.89
C LEU A 66 -8.03 -10.51 -4.30
N PRO A 67 -8.94 -9.98 -5.14
CA PRO A 67 -10.16 -9.38 -4.62
C PRO A 67 -10.90 -10.41 -3.76
N PRO A 68 -11.60 -9.96 -2.70
CA PRO A 68 -12.46 -10.84 -1.92
C PRO A 68 -13.51 -11.48 -2.83
N ASP A 69 -13.79 -12.77 -2.64
CA ASP A 69 -14.91 -13.44 -3.32
C ASP A 69 -16.21 -12.75 -2.85
N ALA A 70 -17.06 -12.37 -3.80
CA ALA A 70 -18.26 -11.55 -3.57
C ALA A 70 -19.41 -12.33 -2.94
#